data_AF-A0AAU9CSG1-F1
#
_entry.id   AF-A0AAU9CSG1-F1
#
_cell.length_a   1.000
_cell.length_b   1.000
_cell.length_c   1.000
_cell.angle_alpha   90.00
_cell.angle_beta   90.00
_cell.angle_gamma   90.00
#
_symmetry.space_group_name_H-M   'P 1'
#
loop_
_entity.id
_entity.type
_entity.pdbx_description
1 polymer ?
#
loop_
_entity_poly.entity_id
_entity_poly.type
_entity_poly.pdbx_seq_one_letter_code
_entity_poly.pdbx_strand_id
1 'polypeptide(L)'
;MGGLVDGLYFPWDQDDLVTQKLSELDELDYYDVNFVLEGCGYQTDGEGTLLAVEESVLSEGRNNQISKAKVETILKKYLNVTKIIWLKHGYFMDETNGDIDNIATFIRPGEIALNWTDDLTDPMCKITNEALDILSRETDAKGRKFKINKVQLPKILLANEAENNYIDPVNGLLPRKPGDRLTASYINCYLANDAVILPIFDDPHDQEAIDQYQKLFPDRKIEPIYTRELLLGGGNIHSIVLGVPK
;
A
#
# COMPACT_ATOMS: atom_id res chain seq x y z
N MET A 1 4.89 9.60 -5.24
CA MET A 1 5.76 10.04 -4.12
C MET A 1 6.41 11.40 -4.36
N GLY A 2 6.83 11.77 -5.57
CA GLY A 2 7.27 13.15 -5.86
C GLY A 2 6.11 14.15 -5.79
N GLY A 3 6.35 15.34 -5.24
CA GLY A 3 5.33 16.38 -5.07
C GLY A 3 5.90 17.66 -4.43
N LEU A 4 5.27 18.82 -4.67
CA LEU A 4 5.61 20.07 -3.98
C LEU A 4 4.90 20.19 -2.62
N VAL A 5 3.78 19.49 -2.47
CA VAL A 5 2.96 19.39 -1.27
C VAL A 5 2.83 17.91 -0.96
N ASP A 6 3.11 17.53 0.29
CA ASP A 6 3.17 16.13 0.77
C ASP A 6 4.08 15.18 -0.04
N GLY A 7 4.94 15.73 -0.91
CA GLY A 7 5.89 14.95 -1.71
C GLY A 7 7.19 14.71 -0.95
N LEU A 8 7.82 13.58 -1.24
CA LEU A 8 9.05 13.16 -0.56
C LEU A 8 10.33 13.72 -1.19
N TYR A 9 10.26 14.11 -2.47
CA TYR A 9 11.41 14.58 -3.23
C TYR A 9 11.03 15.49 -4.39
N PHE A 10 12.03 16.22 -4.91
CA PHE A 10 11.98 17.03 -6.12
C PHE A 10 13.32 16.97 -6.88
N PRO A 11 13.32 16.84 -8.23
CA PRO A 11 12.17 16.69 -9.13
C PRO A 11 11.74 15.21 -9.31
N TRP A 12 10.59 14.99 -9.97
CA TRP A 12 10.03 13.66 -10.30
C TRP A 12 9.58 13.55 -11.77
N ASP A 13 10.07 14.46 -12.63
CA ASP A 13 9.71 14.50 -14.05
C ASP A 13 10.09 13.22 -14.78
N GLN A 14 11.16 12.52 -14.37
CA GLN A 14 11.55 11.25 -14.96
C GLN A 14 10.66 10.09 -14.51
N ASP A 15 10.17 10.11 -13.27
CA ASP A 15 9.26 9.08 -12.74
C ASP A 15 7.90 9.14 -13.44
N ASP A 16 7.40 10.36 -13.69
CA ASP A 16 6.14 10.60 -14.41
C ASP A 16 6.16 10.09 -15.86
N LEU A 17 7.35 9.96 -16.46
CA LEU A 17 7.53 9.44 -17.82
C LEU A 17 7.59 7.90 -17.91
N VAL A 18 7.71 7.19 -16.79
CA VAL A 18 7.93 5.72 -16.80
C VAL A 18 6.74 5.00 -17.46
N THR A 19 5.51 5.33 -17.07
CA THR A 19 4.31 4.68 -17.61
C THR A 19 4.17 4.89 -19.12
N GLN A 20 4.44 6.10 -19.61
CA GLN A 20 4.42 6.39 -21.06
C GLN A 20 5.46 5.54 -21.78
N LYS A 21 6.71 5.53 -21.30
CA LYS A 21 7.81 4.78 -21.95
C LYS A 21 7.56 3.27 -21.98
N LEU A 22 6.98 2.70 -20.91
CA LEU A 22 6.59 1.29 -20.88
C LEU A 22 5.45 1.01 -21.86
N SER A 23 4.45 1.88 -21.91
CA SER A 23 3.32 1.75 -22.83
C SER A 23 3.77 1.81 -24.30
N GLU A 24 4.69 2.72 -24.63
CA GLU A 24 5.30 2.81 -25.96
C GLU A 24 6.15 1.58 -26.32
N LEU A 25 6.89 1.02 -25.35
CA LEU A 25 7.70 -0.18 -25.55
C LEU A 25 6.84 -1.42 -25.85
N ASP A 26 5.70 -1.53 -25.17
CA ASP A 26 4.78 -2.67 -25.29
C ASP A 26 3.66 -2.44 -26.33
N GLU A 27 3.72 -1.33 -27.09
CA GLU A 27 2.72 -0.93 -28.08
C GLU A 27 1.28 -0.85 -27.53
N LEU A 28 1.15 -0.35 -26.29
CA LEU A 28 -0.12 -0.18 -25.59
C LEU A 28 -0.63 1.26 -25.68
N ASP A 29 -1.88 1.42 -26.12
CA ASP A 29 -2.60 2.69 -25.97
C ASP A 29 -2.90 2.97 -24.50
N TYR A 30 -2.80 4.23 -24.08
CA TYR A 30 -3.04 4.65 -22.71
C TYR A 30 -3.89 5.92 -22.64
N TYR A 31 -4.54 6.14 -21.49
CA TYR A 31 -5.25 7.38 -21.19
C TYR A 31 -4.37 8.26 -20.32
N ASP A 32 -4.04 9.45 -20.82
CA ASP A 32 -3.51 10.53 -19.99
C ASP A 32 -4.67 11.23 -19.27
N VAL A 33 -4.64 11.16 -17.94
CA VAL A 33 -5.66 11.74 -17.07
C VAL A 33 -4.97 12.73 -16.16
N ASN A 34 -5.39 14.00 -16.24
CA ASN A 34 -4.95 15.03 -15.30
C ASN A 34 -5.56 14.80 -13.90
N PHE A 35 -5.04 13.79 -13.22
CA PHE A 35 -5.43 13.30 -11.90
C PHE A 35 -4.25 12.50 -11.31
N VAL A 36 -3.69 12.97 -10.20
CA VAL A 36 -2.55 12.35 -9.54
C VAL A 36 -3.04 11.16 -8.70
N LEU A 37 -2.53 9.97 -9.00
CA LEU A 37 -2.79 8.75 -8.24
C LEU A 37 -1.62 7.80 -8.34
N GLU A 38 -1.27 7.16 -7.24
CA GLU A 38 -0.22 6.16 -7.16
C GLU A 38 -0.85 4.76 -7.11
N GLY A 39 -0.20 3.77 -7.72
CA GLY A 39 -0.74 2.39 -7.79
C GLY A 39 -0.93 1.74 -6.42
N CYS A 40 -0.12 2.13 -5.44
CA CYS A 40 -0.23 1.73 -4.03
C CYS A 40 -1.38 2.42 -3.28
N GLY A 41 -1.89 3.55 -3.78
CA GLY A 41 -2.97 4.33 -3.16
C GLY A 41 -4.36 3.69 -3.27
N TYR A 42 -4.50 2.60 -4.04
CA TYR A 42 -5.74 1.83 -4.13
C TYR A 42 -5.50 0.32 -4.29
N GLN A 43 -6.53 -0.48 -4.01
CA GLN A 43 -6.56 -1.93 -4.27
C GLN A 43 -7.90 -2.30 -4.91
N THR A 44 -7.92 -3.20 -5.88
CA THR A 44 -9.17 -3.67 -6.52
C THR A 44 -9.34 -5.18 -6.35
N ASP A 45 -10.59 -5.64 -6.28
CA ASP A 45 -10.91 -7.07 -6.23
C ASP A 45 -11.05 -7.72 -7.62
N GLY A 46 -10.88 -6.93 -8.70
CA GLY A 46 -11.13 -7.36 -10.08
C GLY A 46 -12.61 -7.55 -10.43
N GLU A 47 -13.53 -7.25 -9.51
CA GLU A 47 -14.96 -7.51 -9.63
C GLU A 47 -15.84 -6.28 -9.34
N GLY A 48 -15.23 -5.09 -9.40
CA GLY A 48 -15.91 -3.81 -9.33
C GLY A 48 -15.81 -3.11 -7.97
N THR A 49 -15.02 -3.65 -7.03
CA THR A 49 -14.77 -3.03 -5.72
C THR A 49 -13.36 -2.46 -5.64
N LEU A 50 -13.25 -1.27 -5.07
CA LEU A 50 -11.99 -0.61 -4.77
C LEU A 50 -11.88 -0.28 -3.28
N LEU A 51 -10.71 -0.52 -2.68
CA LEU A 51 -10.32 0.01 -1.38
C LEU A 51 -9.37 1.19 -1.57
N ALA A 52 -9.55 2.24 -0.79
CA ALA A 52 -8.65 3.40 -0.74
C ALA A 52 -8.66 4.03 0.66
N VAL A 53 -7.63 4.81 0.97
CA VAL A 53 -7.53 5.58 2.21
C VAL A 53 -7.82 7.05 1.91
N GLU A 54 -8.67 7.69 2.72
CA GLU A 54 -9.01 9.11 2.58
C GLU A 54 -7.79 10.01 2.80
N GLU A 55 -7.00 9.75 3.85
CA GLU A 55 -5.78 10.49 4.19
C GLU A 55 -4.77 10.59 3.03
N SER A 56 -4.61 9.51 2.24
CA SER A 56 -3.75 9.51 1.05
C SER A 56 -4.43 10.13 -0.16
N VAL A 57 -5.53 9.54 -0.65
CA VAL A 57 -6.09 9.88 -1.97
C VAL A 57 -6.73 11.28 -2.00
N LEU A 58 -7.20 11.78 -0.84
CA LEU A 58 -7.81 13.10 -0.72
C LEU A 58 -6.85 14.15 -0.13
N SER A 59 -5.56 13.83 0.02
CA SER A 59 -4.55 14.77 0.52
C SER A 59 -4.43 15.99 -0.41
N GLU A 60 -3.99 17.12 0.16
CA GLU A 60 -3.77 18.35 -0.59
C GLU A 60 -2.74 18.15 -1.71
N GLY A 61 -1.67 17.41 -1.41
CA GLY A 61 -0.59 17.10 -2.33
C GLY A 61 -0.95 16.21 -3.51
N ARG A 62 -2.15 15.62 -3.54
CA ARG A 62 -2.62 14.82 -4.69
C ARG A 62 -3.31 15.70 -5.72
N ASN A 63 -4.57 16.01 -5.49
CA ASN A 63 -5.46 16.55 -6.52
C ASN A 63 -6.02 17.93 -6.15
N ASN A 64 -5.23 18.78 -5.49
CA ASN A 64 -5.63 20.14 -5.08
C ASN A 64 -7.00 20.19 -4.39
N GLN A 65 -7.27 19.19 -3.53
CA GLN A 65 -8.50 19.09 -2.74
C GLN A 65 -9.81 19.13 -3.58
N ILE A 66 -9.81 18.56 -4.79
CA ILE A 66 -11.10 18.31 -5.48
C ILE A 66 -12.03 17.46 -4.61
N SER A 67 -13.34 17.61 -4.79
CA SER A 67 -14.31 16.93 -3.93
C SER A 67 -14.20 15.41 -4.02
N LYS A 68 -14.44 14.72 -2.90
CA LYS A 68 -14.49 13.25 -2.83
C LYS A 68 -15.40 12.64 -3.90
N ALA A 69 -16.55 13.26 -4.19
CA ALA A 69 -17.46 12.81 -5.25
C ALA A 69 -16.83 12.89 -6.65
N LYS A 70 -15.99 13.91 -6.92
CA LYS A 70 -15.25 14.04 -8.18
C LYS A 70 -14.17 12.96 -8.29
N VAL A 71 -13.44 12.72 -7.19
CA VAL A 71 -12.46 11.62 -7.09
C VAL A 71 -13.13 10.29 -7.41
N GLU A 72 -14.24 9.98 -6.74
CA GLU A 72 -14.97 8.73 -6.99
C GLU A 72 -15.44 8.58 -8.44
N THR A 73 -15.87 9.67 -9.07
CA THR A 73 -16.29 9.65 -10.49
C THR A 73 -15.11 9.27 -11.40
N ILE A 74 -13.92 9.81 -11.13
CA ILE A 74 -12.71 9.51 -11.90
C ILE A 74 -12.30 8.05 -11.67
N LEU A 75 -12.19 7.62 -10.41
CA LEU A 75 -11.79 6.24 -10.06
C LEU A 75 -12.75 5.21 -10.66
N LYS A 76 -14.07 5.42 -10.54
CA LYS A 76 -15.08 4.51 -11.14
C LYS A 76 -14.95 4.43 -12.66
N LYS A 77 -14.70 5.57 -13.32
CA LYS A 77 -14.56 5.63 -14.78
C LYS A 77 -13.31 4.89 -15.29
N TYR A 78 -12.14 5.18 -14.70
CA TYR A 78 -10.87 4.71 -15.24
C TYR A 78 -10.42 3.35 -14.69
N LEU A 79 -10.87 2.97 -13.49
CA LEU A 79 -10.57 1.66 -12.89
C LEU A 79 -11.72 0.65 -13.05
N ASN A 80 -12.79 1.04 -13.74
CA ASN A 80 -13.98 0.21 -14.02
C ASN A 80 -14.58 -0.43 -12.75
N VAL A 81 -14.69 0.37 -11.69
CA VAL A 81 -15.30 -0.04 -10.41
C VAL A 81 -16.65 0.62 -10.21
N THR A 82 -17.53 -0.03 -9.45
CA THR A 82 -18.87 0.49 -9.12
C THR A 82 -19.00 0.84 -7.64
N LYS A 83 -18.19 0.20 -6.78
CA LYS A 83 -18.15 0.47 -5.35
C LYS A 83 -16.73 0.85 -4.89
N ILE A 84 -16.63 1.94 -4.13
CA ILE A 84 -15.40 2.35 -3.46
C ILE A 84 -15.67 2.31 -1.96
N ILE A 85 -14.79 1.63 -1.22
CA ILE A 85 -14.80 1.58 0.23
C ILE A 85 -13.62 2.41 0.71
N TRP A 86 -13.92 3.40 1.54
CA TRP A 86 -12.96 4.35 2.07
C TRP A 86 -12.59 3.98 3.50
N LEU A 87 -11.32 3.65 3.72
CA LEU A 87 -10.72 3.68 5.05
C LEU A 87 -10.30 5.11 5.36
N LYS A 88 -10.27 5.49 6.63
CA LYS A 88 -9.99 6.89 7.00
C LYS A 88 -8.50 7.19 7.07
N HIS A 89 -7.75 6.32 7.76
CA HIS A 89 -6.34 6.51 8.08
C HIS A 89 -5.51 5.36 7.52
N GLY A 90 -4.31 5.70 7.07
CA GLY A 90 -3.34 4.73 6.59
C GLY A 90 -2.37 4.30 7.68
N TYR A 91 -1.23 3.71 7.29
CA TYR A 91 -0.23 3.27 8.27
C TYR A 91 0.37 4.48 9.02
N PHE A 92 0.58 4.33 10.33
CA PHE A 92 1.07 5.43 11.18
C PHE A 92 2.48 5.86 10.80
N MET A 93 2.64 7.17 10.53
CA MET A 93 3.89 7.76 10.01
C MET A 93 4.34 7.16 8.67
N ASP A 94 3.38 6.73 7.85
CA ASP A 94 3.66 6.37 6.47
C ASP A 94 3.97 7.62 5.63
N GLU A 95 5.05 7.52 4.88
CA GLU A 95 5.60 8.60 4.04
C GLU A 95 4.76 8.81 2.78
N THR A 96 3.89 7.86 2.46
CA THR A 96 2.96 7.96 1.33
C THR A 96 1.66 8.69 1.67
N ASN A 97 1.52 9.26 2.88
CA ASN A 97 0.24 9.67 3.48
C ASN A 97 -0.71 8.49 3.74
N GLY A 98 -0.14 7.30 3.94
CA GLY A 98 -0.90 6.15 4.42
C GLY A 98 -1.63 5.42 3.30
N ASP A 99 -0.88 4.98 2.30
CA ASP A 99 -1.42 4.17 1.20
C ASP A 99 -2.08 2.87 1.69
N ILE A 100 -3.06 2.40 0.91
CA ILE A 100 -3.90 1.27 1.30
C ILE A 100 -3.12 -0.04 1.33
N ASP A 101 -2.05 -0.17 0.55
CA ASP A 101 -1.23 -1.39 0.45
C ASP A 101 -0.44 -1.69 1.73
N ASN A 102 -0.34 -0.71 2.65
CA ASN A 102 0.15 -0.88 4.02
C ASN A 102 -0.96 -1.03 5.06
N ILE A 103 -2.24 -1.08 4.67
CA ILE A 103 -3.35 -1.35 5.60
C ILE A 103 -4.14 -2.60 5.23
N ALA A 104 -4.59 -2.72 3.99
CA ALA A 104 -5.40 -3.84 3.55
C ALA A 104 -5.20 -4.17 2.07
N THR A 105 -5.24 -5.46 1.74
CA THR A 105 -5.22 -5.93 0.35
C THR A 105 -6.26 -7.03 0.12
N PHE A 106 -6.73 -7.16 -1.11
CA PHE A 106 -7.58 -8.28 -1.50
C PHE A 106 -6.73 -9.53 -1.69
N ILE A 107 -7.08 -10.59 -0.99
CA ILE A 107 -6.51 -11.93 -1.19
C ILE A 107 -7.20 -12.59 -2.40
N ARG A 108 -8.51 -12.35 -2.53
CA ARG A 108 -9.40 -12.78 -3.62
C ARG A 108 -10.74 -12.02 -3.49
N PRO A 109 -11.64 -12.08 -4.49
CA PRO A 109 -12.94 -11.43 -4.38
C PRO A 109 -13.69 -11.81 -3.09
N GLY A 110 -14.08 -10.81 -2.30
CA GLY A 110 -14.77 -10.99 -1.02
C GLY A 110 -13.88 -11.38 0.18
N GLU A 111 -12.56 -11.45 0.03
CA GLU A 111 -11.63 -11.81 1.11
C GLU A 111 -10.44 -10.85 1.17
N ILE A 112 -10.19 -10.31 2.36
CA ILE A 112 -9.21 -9.25 2.62
C ILE A 112 -8.18 -9.74 3.63
N ALA A 113 -6.92 -9.36 3.43
CA ALA A 113 -5.92 -9.33 4.50
C ALA A 113 -5.83 -7.90 5.04
N LEU A 114 -5.91 -7.76 6.35
CA LEU A 114 -5.88 -6.49 7.07
C LEU A 114 -4.71 -6.55 8.07
N ASN A 115 -3.79 -5.60 7.99
CA ASN A 115 -2.77 -5.44 9.03
C ASN A 115 -3.42 -5.29 10.41
N TRP A 116 -2.81 -5.89 11.42
CA TRP A 116 -3.41 -5.98 12.73
C TRP A 116 -2.38 -5.91 13.85
N THR A 117 -2.75 -5.25 14.95
CA THR A 117 -2.04 -5.35 16.23
C THR A 117 -3.04 -5.20 17.38
N ASP A 118 -2.86 -6.01 18.41
CA ASP A 118 -3.59 -5.89 19.68
C ASP A 118 -2.79 -5.06 20.72
N ASP A 119 -1.62 -4.53 20.34
CA ASP A 119 -0.82 -3.63 21.19
C ASP A 119 -1.48 -2.25 21.30
N LEU A 120 -2.21 -2.04 22.40
CA LEU A 120 -2.92 -0.79 22.69
C LEU A 120 -2.00 0.44 22.80
N THR A 121 -0.68 0.26 22.90
CA THR A 121 0.30 1.36 22.94
C THR A 121 0.75 1.81 21.56
N ASP A 122 0.58 0.97 20.54
CA ASP A 122 0.87 1.30 19.15
C ASP A 122 -0.30 2.10 18.55
N PRO A 123 -0.07 3.31 17.98
CA PRO A 123 -1.09 4.05 17.22
C PRO A 123 -1.80 3.22 16.14
N MET A 124 -1.10 2.23 15.56
CA MET A 124 -1.67 1.29 14.60
C MET A 124 -2.87 0.54 15.15
N CYS A 125 -2.92 0.23 16.46
CA CYS A 125 -4.04 -0.49 17.04
C CYS A 125 -5.37 0.25 16.81
N LYS A 126 -5.39 1.57 17.01
CA LYS A 126 -6.60 2.38 16.77
C LYS A 126 -6.97 2.39 15.28
N ILE A 127 -5.97 2.53 14.41
CA ILE A 127 -6.14 2.60 12.96
C ILE A 127 -6.70 1.28 12.42
N THR A 128 -6.11 0.14 12.80
CA THR A 128 -6.53 -1.19 12.32
C THR A 128 -7.90 -1.58 12.88
N ASN A 129 -8.23 -1.17 14.11
CA ASN A 129 -9.58 -1.33 14.66
C ASN A 129 -10.62 -0.52 13.88
N GLU A 130 -10.33 0.74 13.54
CA GLU A 130 -11.24 1.55 12.72
C GLU A 130 -11.44 0.96 11.31
N ALA A 131 -10.34 0.49 10.69
CA ALA A 131 -10.41 -0.20 9.40
C ALA A 131 -11.26 -1.48 9.47
N LEU A 132 -11.07 -2.31 10.51
CA LEU A 132 -11.87 -3.50 10.73
C LEU A 132 -13.36 -3.17 10.89
N ASP A 133 -13.69 -2.13 11.66
CA ASP A 133 -15.05 -1.69 11.91
C ASP A 133 -15.77 -1.26 10.64
N ILE A 134 -15.07 -0.54 9.75
CA ILE A 134 -15.59 -0.15 8.43
C ILE A 134 -15.80 -1.39 7.57
N LEU A 135 -14.75 -2.20 7.39
CA LEU A 135 -14.78 -3.37 6.51
C LEU A 135 -15.84 -4.40 6.94
N SER A 136 -16.05 -4.59 8.25
CA SER A 136 -17.04 -5.54 8.77
C SER A 136 -18.48 -5.13 8.48
N ARG A 137 -18.75 -3.82 8.35
CA ARG A 137 -20.09 -3.27 8.07
C ARG A 137 -20.37 -3.20 6.57
N GLU A 138 -19.33 -3.13 5.76
CA GLU A 138 -19.42 -3.04 4.32
C GLU A 138 -19.76 -4.38 3.64
N THR A 139 -20.00 -4.29 2.34
CA THR A 139 -20.04 -5.41 1.39
C THR A 139 -19.26 -5.01 0.16
N ASP A 140 -18.87 -5.95 -0.68
CA ASP A 140 -18.28 -5.62 -1.97
C ASP A 140 -19.33 -5.19 -3.01
N ALA A 141 -18.89 -4.88 -4.23
CA ALA A 141 -19.75 -4.47 -5.34
C ALA A 141 -20.78 -5.54 -5.76
N LYS A 142 -20.53 -6.81 -5.42
CA LYS A 142 -21.44 -7.94 -5.65
C LYS A 142 -22.30 -8.30 -4.44
N GLY A 143 -22.24 -7.50 -3.37
CA GLY A 143 -23.05 -7.68 -2.16
C GLY A 143 -22.53 -8.75 -1.19
N ARG A 144 -21.32 -9.28 -1.39
CA ARG A 144 -20.72 -10.25 -0.47
C ARG A 144 -20.19 -9.53 0.76
N LYS A 145 -20.32 -10.18 1.93
CA LYS A 145 -19.63 -9.77 3.15
C LYS A 145 -18.16 -10.17 3.08
N PHE A 146 -17.27 -9.32 3.56
CA PHE A 146 -15.84 -9.63 3.56
C PHE A 146 -15.50 -10.69 4.59
N LYS A 147 -14.74 -11.70 4.17
CA LYS A 147 -13.92 -12.49 5.08
C LYS A 147 -12.63 -11.71 5.34
N ILE A 148 -12.41 -11.29 6.58
CA ILE A 148 -11.26 -10.46 6.96
C ILE A 148 -10.25 -11.32 7.71
N ASN A 149 -9.06 -11.46 7.13
CA ASN A 149 -7.92 -12.15 7.74
C ASN A 149 -7.02 -11.09 8.37
N LYS A 150 -6.93 -11.09 9.71
CA LYS A 150 -6.02 -10.23 10.44
C LYS A 150 -4.59 -10.74 10.29
N VAL A 151 -3.68 -9.93 9.79
CA VAL A 151 -2.26 -10.25 9.63
C VAL A 151 -1.49 -9.47 10.69
N GLN A 152 -0.87 -10.17 11.62
CA GLN A 152 -0.13 -9.57 12.72
C GLN A 152 1.01 -8.70 12.19
N LEU A 153 1.10 -7.45 12.63
CA LEU A 153 2.21 -6.57 12.30
C LEU A 153 3.52 -7.10 12.91
N PRO A 154 4.67 -6.87 12.26
CA PRO A 154 5.97 -6.99 12.90
C PRO A 154 6.04 -6.13 14.17
N LYS A 155 7.00 -6.40 15.05
CA LYS A 155 7.31 -5.44 16.12
C LYS A 155 7.71 -4.10 15.50
N ILE A 156 7.53 -3.03 16.26
CA ILE A 156 7.95 -1.69 15.83
C ILE A 156 9.44 -1.72 15.48
N LEU A 157 9.74 -1.51 14.19
CA LEU A 157 11.10 -1.39 13.68
C LEU A 157 11.47 0.08 13.60
N LEU A 158 12.62 0.42 14.16
CA LEU A 158 13.19 1.76 14.09
C LEU A 158 14.47 1.74 13.26
N ALA A 159 14.72 2.80 12.51
CA ALA A 159 15.98 3.01 11.82
C ALA A 159 17.11 3.22 12.85
N ASN A 160 18.27 2.61 12.65
CA ASN A 160 19.42 2.75 13.55
C ASN A 160 20.48 3.72 12.98
N GLU A 161 21.49 4.05 13.80
CA GLU A 161 22.54 5.00 13.41
C GLU A 161 23.39 4.50 12.24
N ALA A 162 23.75 3.22 12.21
CA ALA A 162 24.55 2.65 11.13
C ALA A 162 23.81 2.67 9.78
N GLU A 163 22.50 2.42 9.79
CA GLU A 163 21.63 2.49 8.61
C GLU A 163 21.52 3.92 8.04
N ASN A 164 21.53 4.93 8.91
CA ASN A 164 21.41 6.33 8.50
C ASN A 164 22.73 6.95 8.02
N ASN A 165 23.88 6.41 8.44
CA ASN A 165 25.20 7.00 8.16
C ASN A 165 25.57 7.06 6.66
N TYR A 166 24.86 6.33 5.81
CA TYR A 166 25.11 6.30 4.36
C TYR A 166 24.06 7.08 3.55
N ILE A 167 23.17 7.83 4.21
CA ILE A 167 22.08 8.55 3.57
C ILE A 167 22.46 10.02 3.47
N ASP A 168 22.65 10.50 2.24
CA ASP A 168 22.97 11.89 1.98
C ASP A 168 21.77 12.80 2.34
N PRO A 169 21.94 13.80 3.23
CA PRO A 169 20.90 14.78 3.48
C PRO A 169 20.86 15.76 2.31
N VAL A 170 19.71 15.84 1.65
CA VAL A 170 19.48 16.79 0.55
C VAL A 170 18.34 17.72 0.93
N ASN A 171 18.58 19.02 0.75
CA ASN A 171 17.57 20.04 1.03
C ASN A 171 16.37 19.86 0.08
N GLY A 172 15.16 19.77 0.66
CA GLY A 172 13.93 19.49 -0.09
C GLY A 172 13.58 18.00 -0.21
N LEU A 173 14.35 17.09 0.39
CA LEU A 173 13.99 15.68 0.57
C LEU A 173 13.58 15.40 2.01
N LEU A 174 12.76 14.36 2.23
CA LEU A 174 12.47 13.86 3.58
C LEU A 174 13.76 13.32 4.22
N PRO A 175 14.25 13.91 5.33
CA PRO A 175 15.48 13.45 5.97
C PRO A 175 15.23 12.12 6.70
N ARG A 176 16.19 11.20 6.60
CA ARG A 176 16.23 9.97 7.39
C ARG A 176 16.99 10.20 8.69
N LYS A 177 16.42 9.76 9.81
CA LYS A 177 17.03 9.90 11.13
C LYS A 177 17.00 8.59 11.91
N PRO A 178 18.03 8.34 12.76
CA PRO A 178 17.94 7.27 13.73
C PRO A 178 16.73 7.47 14.65
N GLY A 179 15.97 6.39 14.85
CA GLY A 179 14.73 6.40 15.61
C GLY A 179 13.46 6.61 14.79
N ASP A 180 13.56 6.90 13.49
CA ASP A 180 12.39 6.93 12.61
C ASP A 180 11.74 5.55 12.54
N ARG A 181 10.40 5.52 12.62
CA ARG A 181 9.63 4.28 12.51
C ARG A 181 9.60 3.84 11.04
N LEU A 182 9.95 2.58 10.81
CA LEU A 182 9.86 1.96 9.50
C LEU A 182 8.45 1.41 9.27
N THR A 183 7.92 1.57 8.05
CA THR A 183 6.59 1.10 7.61
C THR A 183 6.57 -0.41 7.34
N ALA A 184 7.00 -1.20 8.33
CA ALA A 184 7.09 -2.64 8.22
C ALA A 184 5.71 -3.30 8.21
N SER A 185 5.43 -4.08 7.17
CA SER A 185 4.19 -4.83 7.01
C SER A 185 4.38 -6.06 6.13
N TYR A 186 3.76 -7.18 6.53
CA TYR A 186 3.68 -8.41 5.73
C TYR A 186 2.70 -8.34 4.56
N ILE A 187 1.73 -7.40 4.57
CA ILE A 187 0.77 -7.27 3.45
C ILE A 187 1.32 -6.51 2.25
N ASN A 188 2.44 -5.79 2.43
CA ASN A 188 3.18 -5.16 1.34
C ASN A 188 3.99 -6.21 0.55
N CYS A 189 3.29 -7.24 0.08
CA CYS A 189 3.79 -8.40 -0.64
C CYS A 189 3.36 -8.36 -2.10
N TYR A 190 3.97 -9.19 -2.95
CA TYR A 190 3.58 -9.29 -4.35
C TYR A 190 2.96 -10.66 -4.67
N LEU A 191 1.75 -10.62 -5.24
CA LEU A 191 0.99 -11.81 -5.64
C LEU A 191 1.30 -12.20 -7.11
N ALA A 192 2.42 -12.86 -7.34
CA ALA A 192 2.77 -13.45 -8.64
C ALA A 192 1.85 -14.63 -9.00
N ASN A 193 1.81 -15.08 -10.26
CA ASN A 193 0.91 -16.14 -10.73
C ASN A 193 0.84 -17.36 -9.80
N ASP A 194 1.99 -18.00 -9.56
CA ASP A 194 2.11 -19.24 -8.79
C ASP A 194 2.89 -19.05 -7.46
N ALA A 195 3.17 -17.79 -7.08
CA ALA A 195 3.96 -17.48 -5.90
C ALA A 195 3.44 -16.23 -5.17
N VAL A 196 3.78 -16.12 -3.89
CA VAL A 196 3.66 -14.89 -3.11
C VAL A 196 5.05 -14.50 -2.65
N ILE A 197 5.52 -13.33 -3.08
CA ILE A 197 6.79 -12.78 -2.64
C ILE A 197 6.52 -11.99 -1.36
N LEU A 198 6.84 -12.59 -0.21
CA LEU A 198 6.45 -12.12 1.11
C LEU A 198 7.64 -11.41 1.79
N PRO A 199 7.50 -10.17 2.26
CA PRO A 199 8.57 -9.52 3.01
C PRO A 199 8.72 -10.16 4.40
N ILE A 200 9.94 -10.31 4.87
CA ILE A 200 10.29 -10.71 6.25
C ILE A 200 11.36 -9.77 6.81
N PHE A 201 11.49 -9.71 8.14
CA PHE A 201 12.22 -8.63 8.81
C PHE A 201 13.22 -9.07 9.88
N ASP A 202 13.47 -10.37 10.04
CA ASP A 202 14.13 -10.93 11.24
C ASP A 202 13.31 -10.61 12.50
N ASP A 203 11.98 -10.67 12.35
CA ASP A 203 11.00 -10.39 13.38
C ASP A 203 10.42 -11.70 13.96
N PRO A 204 10.09 -11.75 15.26
CA PRO A 204 9.48 -12.95 15.86
C PRO A 204 8.17 -13.42 15.20
N HIS A 205 7.46 -12.55 14.47
CA HIS A 205 6.24 -12.91 13.76
C HIS A 205 6.47 -13.33 12.29
N ASP A 206 7.71 -13.34 11.78
CA ASP A 206 7.99 -13.70 10.38
C ASP A 206 7.44 -15.10 10.04
N GLN A 207 7.68 -16.09 10.90
CA GLN A 207 7.20 -17.46 10.68
C GLN A 207 5.67 -17.57 10.77
N GLU A 208 5.05 -16.81 11.67
CA GLU A 208 3.59 -16.75 11.78
C GLU A 208 2.97 -16.17 10.50
N ALA A 209 3.57 -15.10 9.96
CA ALA A 209 3.16 -14.52 8.69
C ALA A 209 3.31 -15.53 7.53
N ILE A 210 4.45 -16.22 7.44
CA ILE A 210 4.68 -17.26 6.42
C ILE A 210 3.60 -18.35 6.50
N ASP A 211 3.35 -18.90 7.69
CA ASP A 211 2.36 -19.96 7.90
C ASP A 211 0.94 -19.49 7.58
N GLN A 212 0.62 -18.25 7.91
CA GLN A 212 -0.68 -17.64 7.59
C GLN A 212 -0.83 -17.47 6.08
N TYR A 213 0.17 -16.91 5.39
CA TYR A 213 0.14 -16.74 3.95
C TYR A 213 0.06 -18.07 3.20
N GLN A 214 0.72 -19.11 3.70
CA GLN A 214 0.62 -20.45 3.13
C GLN A 214 -0.81 -21.01 3.22
N LYS A 215 -1.54 -20.71 4.30
CA LYS A 215 -2.97 -21.08 4.44
C LYS A 215 -3.86 -20.21 3.55
N LEU A 216 -3.53 -18.93 3.40
CA LEU A 216 -4.29 -18.01 2.54
C LEU A 216 -4.11 -18.36 1.07
N PHE A 217 -2.95 -18.84 0.65
CA PHE A 217 -2.63 -19.19 -0.73
C PHE A 217 -2.10 -20.62 -0.84
N PRO A 218 -2.95 -21.64 -0.64
CA PRO A 218 -2.51 -23.05 -0.60
C PRO A 218 -1.90 -23.52 -1.93
N ASP A 219 -2.31 -22.92 -3.05
CA ASP A 219 -1.85 -23.28 -4.39
C ASP A 219 -0.64 -22.44 -4.86
N ARG A 220 -0.11 -21.55 -4.02
CA ARG A 220 1.05 -20.71 -4.34
C ARG A 220 2.23 -21.06 -3.45
N LYS A 221 3.42 -20.95 -4.03
CA LYS A 221 4.68 -21.00 -3.26
C LYS A 221 4.85 -19.69 -2.49
N ILE A 222 5.01 -19.76 -1.18
CA ILE A 222 5.39 -18.59 -0.37
C ILE A 222 6.91 -18.44 -0.43
N GLU A 223 7.38 -17.31 -0.96
CA GLU A 223 8.79 -16.97 -1.11
C GLU A 223 9.13 -15.81 -0.15
N PRO A 224 9.59 -16.10 1.07
CA PRO A 224 9.98 -15.07 2.02
C PRO A 224 11.29 -14.41 1.59
N ILE A 225 11.32 -13.08 1.58
CA ILE A 225 12.51 -12.27 1.26
C ILE A 225 12.76 -11.28 2.39
N TYR A 226 14.00 -11.23 2.88
CA TYR A 226 14.41 -10.21 3.84
C TYR A 226 14.47 -8.84 3.18
N THR A 227 13.65 -7.89 3.65
CA THR A 227 13.47 -6.59 2.98
C THR A 227 13.59 -5.37 3.88
N ARG A 228 14.30 -5.49 5.01
CA ARG A 228 14.58 -4.34 5.87
C ARG A 228 15.22 -3.17 5.12
N GLU A 229 16.10 -3.46 4.17
CA GLU A 229 16.76 -2.42 3.34
C GLU A 229 15.77 -1.63 2.47
N LEU A 230 14.67 -2.24 2.01
CA LEU A 230 13.64 -1.53 1.26
C LEU A 230 12.88 -0.55 2.15
N LEU A 231 12.62 -0.93 3.40
CA LEU A 231 11.92 -0.09 4.37
C LEU A 231 12.67 1.21 4.66
N LEU A 232 14.00 1.21 4.60
CA LEU A 232 14.81 2.42 4.74
C LEU A 232 14.55 3.44 3.62
N GLY A 233 14.03 2.97 2.48
CA GLY A 233 13.59 3.79 1.36
C GLY A 233 12.12 4.22 1.43
N GLY A 234 11.36 3.79 2.44
CA GLY A 234 9.96 4.22 2.67
C GLY A 234 8.87 3.26 2.21
N GLY A 235 9.22 2.08 1.66
CA GLY A 235 8.24 1.12 1.14
C GLY A 235 8.76 -0.32 1.18
N ASN A 236 8.06 -1.25 0.53
CA ASN A 236 8.48 -2.65 0.49
C ASN A 236 8.15 -3.29 -0.88
N ILE A 237 8.09 -4.62 -0.95
CA ILE A 237 7.99 -5.39 -2.21
C ILE A 237 6.85 -4.89 -3.12
N HIS A 238 5.66 -4.61 -2.59
CA HIS A 238 4.53 -4.15 -3.39
C HIS A 238 4.80 -2.78 -4.03
N SER A 239 5.53 -1.91 -3.32
CA SER A 239 5.84 -0.55 -3.78
C SER A 239 6.84 -0.49 -4.95
N ILE A 240 7.61 -1.56 -5.19
CA ILE A 240 8.67 -1.59 -6.21
C ILE A 240 8.37 -2.52 -7.39
N VAL A 241 7.18 -3.12 -7.43
CA VAL A 241 6.76 -4.05 -8.49
C VAL A 241 5.44 -3.59 -9.08
N LEU A 242 5.35 -3.63 -10.42
CA LEU A 242 4.09 -3.45 -11.15
C LEU A 242 3.76 -4.73 -11.91
N GLY A 243 2.59 -5.31 -11.65
CA GLY A 243 2.10 -6.47 -12.40
C GLY A 243 1.47 -6.08 -13.73
N VAL A 244 1.88 -6.72 -14.82
CA VAL A 244 1.21 -6.62 -16.12
C VAL A 244 0.31 -7.84 -16.29
N PRO A 245 -1.03 -7.69 -16.30
CA PRO A 245 -1.93 -8.81 -16.51
C PRO A 245 -1.75 -9.41 -17.92
N LYS A 246 -2.09 -10.70 -18.06
CA LYS A 246 -2.01 -11.44 -19.34
C LYS A 246 -3.05 -10.98 -20.35
#